data_AF-A0A7K3PFZ7-F1
#
_entry.id   AF-A0A7K3PFZ7-F1
#
_cell.length_a   1.000
_cell.length_b   1.000
_cell.length_c   1.000
_cell.angle_alpha   90.00
_cell.angle_beta   90.00
_cell.angle_gamma   90.00
#
_symmetry.space_group_name_H-M   'P 1'
#
loop_
_entity.id
_entity.type
_entity.pdbx_description
1 polymer ?
#
loop_
_entity_poly.entity_id
_entity_poly.type
_entity_poly.pdbx_seq_one_letter_code
_entity_poly.pdbx_strand_id
1 'polypeptide(L)'
;RGPGGPALLDTLGWSLLGALVAGAVAVVAVVCRRGRSENRLDRELDAHLVRRLPLAALLLFVLALLYGGWARPGWTSEGRLSGDTAFGTVALVQGLLVIALAVVAHLLHRSRPDARAAVRGLGGPVVAMLACALGGVMSGGVAQRVSDWMDGTGAFLEGPPVLLTWQASVIPPLLVVVLLMCAALARHTLRLARAERDAVEADHPGETGDPGRTRRIALTRAMATLTDRAPLLVAITSTATLLLGAGALVGALTTGQVPGEAARGTYAVVQGAAQTAQELGSWLIGLGFILFVTWGRRAYKDASARRTIGILWDVGTFWPRAAHPFAPPCYAERAVPDLTWRMATWTRVTGGRLVISGHSQGSVLAAAASWQLEPSARRRVALLTYGSPLERLYGRWFPAHFGPDALASLHEEVDCWRNLYRRTDPIGGPMRLPGDAGPAVDRAPLKDPLTYGRTELHPLPAPILGHSDYQADPAFAEERARLLARLRPEVPAPRHTGGAAASVPAADDATGNC
;
A
#
# COMPACT_ATOMS: atom_id res chain seq x y z
N ARG A 1 -11.13 29.05 -32.14
CA ARG A 1 -11.49 29.61 -33.47
C ARG A 1 -11.11 31.08 -33.47
N GLY A 2 -10.33 31.53 -34.44
CA GLY A 2 -10.21 32.93 -34.83
C GLY A 2 -10.32 33.02 -36.35
N PRO A 3 -10.98 34.03 -36.92
CA PRO A 3 -11.05 34.21 -38.39
C PRO A 3 -9.64 34.40 -38.97
N GLY A 4 -9.32 33.71 -40.08
CA GLY A 4 -8.06 33.89 -40.81
C GLY A 4 -6.95 32.84 -40.58
N GLY A 5 -7.18 31.80 -39.77
CA GLY A 5 -6.20 30.73 -39.54
C GLY A 5 -6.05 29.74 -40.74
N PRO A 6 -4.88 29.08 -40.92
CA PRO A 6 -4.70 28.09 -41.98
C PRO A 6 -5.66 26.90 -41.84
N ALA A 7 -6.48 26.62 -42.85
CA ALA A 7 -7.46 25.53 -42.84
C ALA A 7 -6.84 24.16 -42.52
N LEU A 8 -5.60 23.93 -42.98
CA LEU A 8 -4.85 22.71 -42.68
C LEU A 8 -4.61 22.54 -41.16
N LEU A 9 -4.21 23.58 -40.45
CA LEU A 9 -3.99 23.50 -39.01
C LEU A 9 -5.29 23.30 -38.23
N ASP A 10 -6.42 23.80 -38.74
CA ASP A 10 -7.73 23.54 -38.13
C ASP A 10 -8.11 22.07 -38.28
N THR A 11 -8.02 21.53 -39.50
CA THR A 11 -8.32 20.10 -39.76
C THR A 11 -7.41 19.15 -38.98
N LEU A 12 -6.10 19.46 -38.89
CA LEU A 12 -5.15 18.68 -38.07
C LEU A 12 -5.49 18.76 -36.58
N GLY A 13 -5.90 19.93 -36.08
CA GLY A 13 -6.31 20.11 -34.69
C GLY A 13 -7.53 19.27 -34.33
N TRP A 14 -8.58 19.31 -35.16
CA TRP A 14 -9.78 18.48 -34.97
C TRP A 14 -9.48 16.98 -35.09
N SER A 15 -8.61 16.60 -36.01
CA SER A 15 -8.19 15.20 -36.17
C SER A 15 -7.43 14.70 -34.94
N LEU A 16 -6.51 15.51 -34.41
CA LEU A 16 -5.77 15.20 -33.20
C LEU A 16 -6.70 15.10 -31.98
N LEU A 17 -7.63 16.03 -31.82
CA LEU A 17 -8.63 15.99 -30.75
C LEU A 17 -9.52 14.75 -30.85
N GLY A 18 -9.99 14.42 -32.06
CA GLY A 18 -10.76 13.21 -32.32
C GLY A 18 -9.99 11.94 -31.96
N ALA A 19 -8.70 11.88 -32.30
CA ALA A 19 -7.83 10.76 -31.96
C ALA A 19 -7.60 10.64 -30.44
N LEU A 20 -7.44 11.76 -29.72
CA LEU A 20 -7.35 11.78 -28.26
C LEU A 20 -8.64 11.27 -27.60
N VAL A 21 -9.81 11.73 -28.06
CA VAL A 21 -11.12 11.29 -27.57
C VAL A 21 -11.35 9.80 -27.87
N ALA A 22 -11.05 9.35 -29.09
CA ALA A 22 -11.16 7.94 -29.46
C ALA A 22 -10.24 7.05 -28.61
N GLY A 23 -9.01 7.52 -28.35
CA GLY A 23 -8.06 6.86 -27.44
C GLY A 23 -8.61 6.75 -26.02
N ALA A 24 -9.17 7.84 -25.47
CA ALA A 24 -9.79 7.84 -24.14
C ALA A 24 -11.00 6.88 -24.06
N VAL A 25 -11.88 6.89 -25.05
CA VAL A 25 -13.03 5.97 -25.14
C VAL A 25 -12.56 4.51 -25.24
N ALA A 26 -11.52 4.24 -26.03
CA ALA A 26 -10.94 2.90 -26.14
C ALA A 26 -10.38 2.43 -24.79
N VAL A 27 -9.67 3.30 -24.05
CA VAL A 27 -9.17 2.98 -22.70
C VAL A 27 -10.30 2.68 -21.74
N VAL A 28 -11.36 3.50 -21.71
CA VAL A 28 -12.53 3.27 -20.86
C VAL A 28 -13.22 1.97 -21.23
N ALA A 29 -13.46 1.72 -22.52
CA ALA A 29 -14.09 0.49 -23.00
C ALA A 29 -13.28 -0.74 -22.60
N VAL A 30 -11.95 -0.68 -22.70
CA VAL A 30 -11.05 -1.75 -22.27
C VAL A 30 -11.12 -1.99 -20.78
N VAL A 31 -11.02 -0.93 -19.96
CA VAL A 31 -11.08 -1.03 -18.50
C VAL A 31 -12.43 -1.58 -18.05
N CYS A 32 -13.53 -1.16 -18.67
CA CYS A 32 -14.88 -1.63 -18.34
C CYS A 32 -15.19 -3.05 -18.86
N ARG A 33 -14.54 -3.52 -19.94
CA ARG A 33 -14.73 -4.88 -20.47
C ARG A 33 -13.85 -5.90 -19.76
N ARG A 34 -12.66 -5.51 -19.29
CA ARG A 34 -11.71 -6.39 -18.59
C ARG A 34 -12.22 -6.72 -17.17
N GLY A 35 -11.89 -7.91 -16.67
CA GLY A 35 -12.14 -8.29 -15.28
C GLY A 35 -13.56 -8.78 -14.94
N ARG A 36 -14.48 -8.87 -15.92
CA ARG A 36 -15.85 -9.38 -15.68
C ARG A 36 -15.97 -10.91 -15.64
N SER A 37 -14.93 -11.64 -16.03
CA SER A 37 -14.89 -13.10 -15.97
C SER A 37 -13.75 -13.55 -15.07
N GLU A 38 -14.07 -13.90 -13.83
CA GLU A 38 -13.14 -14.60 -12.92
C GLU A 38 -12.70 -15.96 -13.50
N ASN A 39 -13.45 -16.48 -14.47
CA ASN A 39 -13.27 -17.81 -15.04
C ASN A 39 -12.43 -17.85 -16.33
N ARG A 40 -12.03 -16.70 -16.90
CA ARG A 40 -11.32 -16.67 -18.19
C ARG A 40 -10.35 -15.49 -18.29
N LEU A 41 -9.06 -15.81 -18.41
CA LEU A 41 -7.99 -14.85 -18.68
C LEU A 41 -8.02 -14.42 -20.15
N ASP A 42 -8.13 -13.12 -20.41
CA ASP A 42 -8.04 -12.56 -21.77
C ASP A 42 -6.61 -12.13 -22.09
N ARG A 43 -5.81 -13.05 -22.62
CA ARG A 43 -4.38 -12.81 -22.89
C ARG A 43 -4.11 -12.01 -24.17
N GLU A 44 -5.00 -12.08 -25.15
CA GLU A 44 -4.75 -11.49 -26.48
C GLU A 44 -5.00 -9.98 -26.49
N LEU A 45 -6.13 -9.52 -25.94
CA LEU A 45 -6.40 -8.09 -25.80
C LEU A 45 -5.36 -7.45 -24.88
N ASP A 46 -5.00 -8.12 -23.78
CA ASP A 46 -4.01 -7.63 -22.82
C ASP A 46 -2.63 -7.39 -23.45
N ALA A 47 -2.12 -8.34 -24.20
CA ALA A 47 -0.82 -8.20 -24.86
C ALA A 47 -0.82 -7.05 -25.88
N HIS A 48 -1.90 -6.91 -26.65
CA HIS A 48 -2.05 -5.85 -27.63
C HIS A 48 -2.14 -4.47 -26.97
N LEU A 49 -2.94 -4.33 -25.91
CA LEU A 49 -3.13 -3.08 -25.20
C LEU A 49 -1.87 -2.63 -24.46
N VAL A 50 -1.23 -3.53 -23.73
CA VAL A 50 0.00 -3.23 -22.99
C VAL A 50 1.12 -2.78 -23.93
N ARG A 51 1.19 -3.34 -25.14
CA ARG A 51 2.23 -2.99 -26.12
C ARG A 51 1.88 -1.75 -26.95
N ARG A 52 0.65 -1.64 -27.46
CA ARG A 52 0.27 -0.59 -28.42
C ARG A 52 -0.19 0.70 -27.76
N LEU A 53 -0.85 0.64 -26.62
CA LEU A 53 -1.41 1.83 -26.00
C LEU A 53 -0.34 2.83 -25.54
N PRO A 54 0.79 2.43 -24.91
CA PRO A 54 1.86 3.38 -24.59
C PRO A 54 2.48 4.02 -25.84
N LEU A 55 2.66 3.24 -26.91
CA LEU A 55 3.18 3.75 -28.18
C LEU A 55 2.20 4.74 -28.84
N ALA A 56 0.90 4.43 -28.82
CA ALA A 56 -0.14 5.33 -29.33
C ALA A 56 -0.23 6.62 -28.50
N ALA A 57 -0.16 6.52 -27.16
CA ALA A 57 -0.14 7.67 -26.28
C ALA A 57 1.11 8.55 -26.51
N LEU A 58 2.28 7.94 -26.68
CA LEU A 58 3.53 8.65 -27.00
C LEU A 58 3.43 9.34 -28.37
N LEU A 59 2.89 8.66 -29.38
CA LEU A 59 2.67 9.23 -30.71
C LEU A 59 1.72 10.44 -30.62
N LEU A 60 0.57 10.30 -29.96
CA LEU A 60 -0.39 11.39 -29.77
C LEU A 60 0.23 12.56 -28.99
N PHE A 61 1.07 12.28 -27.99
CA PHE A 61 1.81 13.31 -27.26
C PHE A 61 2.80 14.05 -28.16
N VAL A 62 3.60 13.34 -28.95
CA VAL A 62 4.54 13.96 -29.91
C VAL A 62 3.78 14.78 -30.95
N LEU A 63 2.67 14.26 -31.49
CA LEU A 63 1.81 14.99 -32.43
C LEU A 63 1.21 16.25 -31.79
N ALA A 64 0.82 16.18 -30.51
CA ALA A 64 0.34 17.34 -29.77
C ALA A 64 1.44 18.39 -29.55
N LEU A 65 2.68 17.98 -29.26
CA LEU A 65 3.82 18.89 -29.16
C LEU A 65 4.12 19.56 -30.51
N LEU A 66 4.15 18.79 -31.60
CA LEU A 66 4.38 19.32 -32.94
C LEU A 66 3.28 20.29 -33.36
N TYR A 67 2.01 19.96 -33.06
CA TYR A 67 0.87 20.83 -33.32
C TYR A 67 0.91 22.11 -32.47
N GLY A 68 1.26 21.98 -31.19
CA GLY A 68 1.37 23.08 -30.24
C GLY A 68 2.50 24.04 -30.61
N GLY A 69 3.66 23.51 -30.98
CA GLY A 69 4.85 24.25 -31.39
C GLY A 69 4.83 24.79 -32.83
N TRP A 70 3.77 24.52 -33.60
CA TRP A 70 3.66 25.02 -34.96
C TRP A 70 3.53 26.55 -34.97
N ALA A 71 4.40 27.24 -35.70
CA ALA A 71 4.41 28.69 -35.78
C ALA A 71 3.08 29.22 -36.36
N ARG A 72 2.46 30.18 -35.65
CA ARG A 72 1.24 30.87 -36.08
C ARG A 72 1.54 32.39 -36.14
N PRO A 73 2.11 32.89 -37.26
CA PRO A 73 2.45 34.30 -37.39
C PRO A 73 1.22 35.19 -37.21
N GLY A 74 1.36 36.26 -36.43
CA GLY A 74 0.25 37.18 -36.12
C GLY A 74 -0.74 36.69 -35.07
N TRP A 75 -0.55 35.48 -34.51
CA TRP A 75 -1.32 35.02 -33.36
C TRP A 75 -0.76 35.64 -32.07
N THR A 76 -1.58 36.42 -31.38
CA THR A 76 -1.34 36.90 -30.03
C THR A 76 -2.13 36.05 -29.03
N SER A 77 -1.49 35.66 -27.93
CA SER A 77 -2.21 35.02 -26.83
C SER A 77 -3.03 36.07 -26.11
N GLU A 78 -4.35 35.91 -26.10
CA GLU A 78 -5.27 36.80 -25.39
C GLU A 78 -6.18 36.00 -24.45
N GLY A 79 -6.28 36.46 -23.20
CA GLY A 79 -7.05 35.81 -22.17
C GLY A 79 -6.49 34.45 -21.71
N ARG A 80 -7.31 33.73 -20.94
CA ARG A 80 -7.00 32.39 -20.45
C ARG A 80 -7.10 31.33 -21.55
N LEU A 81 -6.25 30.30 -21.44
CA LEU A 81 -6.33 29.08 -22.26
C LEU A 81 -7.77 28.55 -22.32
N SER A 82 -8.26 28.29 -23.53
CA SER A 82 -9.54 27.59 -23.75
C SER A 82 -9.43 26.16 -23.17
N GLY A 83 -9.94 25.95 -21.95
CA GLY A 83 -9.77 24.69 -21.22
C GLY A 83 -9.79 24.79 -19.69
N ASP A 84 -9.90 26.00 -19.11
CA ASP A 84 -10.06 26.18 -17.65
C ASP A 84 -11.24 25.36 -17.10
N THR A 85 -12.34 25.28 -17.87
CA THR A 85 -13.51 24.44 -17.57
C THR A 85 -13.21 22.94 -17.60
N ALA A 86 -12.22 22.48 -18.37
CA ALA A 86 -11.85 21.07 -18.44
C ALA A 86 -11.23 20.61 -17.12
N PHE A 87 -10.37 21.42 -16.49
CA PHE A 87 -9.81 21.10 -15.17
C PHE A 87 -10.91 21.03 -14.11
N GLY A 88 -11.84 21.97 -14.11
CA GLY A 88 -13.02 21.95 -13.24
C GLY A 88 -13.89 20.72 -13.45
N THR A 89 -14.15 20.38 -14.71
CA THR A 89 -14.93 19.20 -15.09
C THR A 89 -14.26 17.90 -14.65
N VAL A 90 -12.93 17.78 -14.85
CA VAL A 90 -12.16 16.61 -14.41
C VAL A 90 -12.23 16.47 -12.89
N ALA A 91 -11.99 17.55 -12.14
CA ALA A 91 -12.07 17.53 -10.68
C ALA A 91 -13.48 17.17 -10.18
N LEU A 92 -14.52 17.71 -10.81
CA LEU A 92 -15.92 17.40 -10.50
C LEU A 92 -16.22 15.92 -10.75
N VAL A 93 -15.91 15.41 -11.94
CA VAL A 93 -16.15 14.01 -12.32
C VAL A 93 -15.38 13.06 -11.40
N GLN A 94 -14.11 13.36 -11.08
CA GLN A 94 -13.33 12.58 -10.12
C GLN A 94 -13.99 12.55 -8.74
N GLY A 95 -14.41 13.70 -8.22
CA GLY A 95 -15.10 13.80 -6.93
C GLY A 95 -16.42 13.01 -6.91
N LEU A 96 -17.23 13.13 -7.97
CA LEU A 96 -18.48 12.37 -8.10
C LEU A 96 -18.24 10.86 -8.18
N LEU A 97 -17.22 10.42 -8.93
CA LEU A 97 -16.85 9.00 -9.02
C LEU A 97 -16.36 8.46 -7.68
N VAL A 98 -15.58 9.23 -6.91
CA VAL A 98 -15.15 8.87 -5.56
C VAL A 98 -16.34 8.75 -4.61
N ILE A 99 -17.30 9.68 -4.67
CA ILE A 99 -18.53 9.62 -3.86
C ILE A 99 -19.38 8.41 -4.25
N ALA A 100 -19.58 8.16 -5.55
CA ALA A 100 -20.31 7.00 -6.03
C ALA A 100 -19.64 5.69 -5.57
N LEU A 101 -18.31 5.60 -5.66
CA LEU A 101 -17.54 4.47 -5.16
C LEU A 101 -17.70 4.31 -3.64
N ALA A 102 -17.70 5.40 -2.88
CA ALA A 102 -17.92 5.39 -1.43
C ALA A 102 -19.33 4.88 -1.08
N VAL A 103 -20.36 5.30 -1.82
CA VAL A 103 -21.73 4.82 -1.63
C VAL A 103 -21.81 3.33 -1.92
N VAL A 104 -21.28 2.87 -3.06
CA VAL A 104 -21.27 1.44 -3.42
C VAL A 104 -20.52 0.61 -2.36
N ALA A 105 -19.32 1.04 -1.97
CA ALA A 105 -18.52 0.36 -0.95
C ALA A 105 -19.26 0.31 0.39
N HIS A 106 -19.93 1.39 0.79
CA HIS A 106 -20.72 1.43 2.02
C HIS A 106 -21.92 0.48 1.97
N LEU A 107 -22.65 0.43 0.85
CA LEU A 107 -23.78 -0.47 0.66
C LEU A 107 -23.33 -1.94 0.71
N LEU A 108 -22.24 -2.27 0.02
CA LEU A 108 -21.65 -3.62 0.06
C LEU A 108 -21.21 -4.01 1.47
N HIS A 109 -20.55 -3.11 2.18
CA HIS A 109 -20.13 -3.33 3.56
C HIS A 109 -21.33 -3.52 4.51
N ARG A 110 -22.43 -2.80 4.31
CA ARG A 110 -23.65 -3.00 5.11
C ARG A 110 -24.26 -4.40 4.93
N SER A 111 -24.19 -4.97 3.73
CA SER A 111 -24.66 -6.34 3.48
C SER A 111 -23.76 -7.42 4.09
N ARG A 112 -22.46 -7.17 4.25
CA ARG A 112 -21.51 -8.10 4.87
C ARG A 112 -20.49 -7.32 5.72
N PRO A 113 -20.87 -6.91 6.94
CA PRO A 113 -20.02 -6.07 7.76
C PRO A 113 -18.85 -6.87 8.34
N ASP A 114 -17.64 -6.39 8.09
CA ASP A 114 -16.43 -6.85 8.76
C ASP A 114 -15.94 -5.75 9.72
N ALA A 115 -15.95 -6.04 11.03
CA ALA A 115 -15.58 -5.10 12.08
C ALA A 115 -14.13 -4.60 11.98
N ARG A 116 -13.24 -5.37 11.35
CA ARG A 116 -11.82 -5.06 11.21
C ARG A 116 -11.49 -4.35 9.90
N ALA A 117 -12.42 -4.34 8.93
CA ALA A 117 -12.22 -3.68 7.64
C ALA A 117 -11.79 -2.21 7.81
N ALA A 118 -10.76 -1.83 7.05
CA ALA A 118 -10.22 -0.49 7.03
C ALA A 118 -11.31 0.51 6.66
N VAL A 119 -11.49 1.53 7.51
CA VAL A 119 -12.49 2.58 7.33
C VAL A 119 -13.91 2.02 7.09
N ARG A 120 -14.25 0.88 7.72
CA ARG A 120 -15.57 0.22 7.57
C ARG A 120 -15.94 -0.01 6.10
N GLY A 121 -14.99 -0.54 5.33
CA GLY A 121 -15.15 -0.85 3.91
C GLY A 121 -14.86 0.30 2.94
N LEU A 122 -14.60 1.52 3.43
CA LEU A 122 -14.31 2.69 2.58
C LEU A 122 -12.84 2.80 2.14
N GLY A 123 -12.00 1.79 2.41
CA GLY A 123 -10.57 1.82 2.07
C GLY A 123 -10.29 2.15 0.59
N GLY A 124 -11.00 1.52 -0.35
CA GLY A 124 -10.88 1.79 -1.79
C GLY A 124 -11.17 3.25 -2.17
N PRO A 125 -12.37 3.79 -1.88
CA PRO A 125 -12.70 5.19 -2.15
C PRO A 125 -11.73 6.19 -1.50
N VAL A 126 -11.32 5.91 -0.26
CA VAL A 126 -10.36 6.74 0.48
C VAL A 126 -9.01 6.83 -0.23
N VAL A 127 -8.48 5.69 -0.70
CA VAL A 127 -7.23 5.64 -1.48
C VAL A 127 -7.41 6.30 -2.84
N ALA A 128 -8.54 6.10 -3.51
CA ALA A 128 -8.84 6.73 -4.79
C ALA A 128 -8.84 8.26 -4.69
N MET A 129 -9.47 8.82 -3.65
CA MET A 129 -9.47 10.26 -3.41
C MET A 129 -8.05 10.83 -3.23
N LEU A 130 -7.23 10.15 -2.44
CA LEU A 130 -5.84 10.57 -2.21
C LEU A 130 -4.99 10.45 -3.48
N ALA A 131 -5.24 9.43 -4.30
CA ALA A 131 -4.59 9.27 -5.60
C ALA A 131 -4.99 10.40 -6.56
N CYS A 132 -6.27 10.77 -6.63
CA CYS A 132 -6.73 11.93 -7.41
C CYS A 132 -6.10 13.23 -6.94
N ALA A 133 -6.03 13.45 -5.63
CA ALA A 133 -5.41 14.64 -5.05
C ALA A 133 -3.91 14.72 -5.35
N LEU A 134 -3.19 13.60 -5.22
CA LEU A 134 -1.78 13.52 -5.59
C LEU A 134 -1.58 13.81 -7.08
N GLY A 135 -2.42 13.24 -7.94
CA GLY A 135 -2.41 13.53 -9.38
C GLY A 135 -2.65 15.00 -9.70
N GLY A 136 -3.59 15.65 -9.00
CA GLY A 136 -3.86 17.08 -9.10
C GLY A 136 -2.66 17.94 -8.69
N VAL A 137 -2.05 17.67 -7.53
CA VAL A 137 -0.85 18.38 -7.06
C VAL A 137 0.31 18.23 -8.03
N MET A 138 0.55 17.02 -8.56
CA MET A 138 1.64 16.78 -9.50
C MET A 138 1.39 17.47 -10.84
N SER A 139 0.16 17.43 -11.36
CA SER A 139 -0.21 18.09 -12.61
C SER A 139 -0.11 19.61 -12.49
N GLY A 140 -0.64 20.17 -11.40
CA GLY A 140 -0.54 21.60 -11.10
C GLY A 140 0.89 22.07 -10.94
N GLY A 141 1.74 21.30 -10.23
CA GLY A 141 3.13 21.65 -10.01
C GLY A 141 4.00 21.63 -11.25
N VAL A 142 3.81 20.65 -12.13
CA VAL A 142 4.49 20.62 -13.43
C VAL A 142 4.05 21.78 -14.30
N ALA A 143 2.73 22.01 -14.42
CA ALA A 143 2.20 23.10 -15.23
C ALA A 143 2.71 24.46 -14.75
N GLN A 144 2.68 24.70 -13.43
CA GLN A 144 3.13 25.95 -12.85
C GLN A 144 4.64 26.15 -13.03
N ARG A 145 5.47 25.13 -12.78
CA ARG A 145 6.93 25.26 -12.95
C ARG A 145 7.37 25.46 -14.39
N VAL A 146 6.69 24.79 -15.33
CA VAL A 146 6.95 25.03 -16.76
C VAL A 146 6.53 26.44 -17.15
N SER A 147 5.40 26.94 -16.63
CA SER A 147 4.98 28.33 -16.82
C SER A 147 6.02 29.32 -16.28
N ASP A 148 6.46 29.15 -15.03
CA ASP A 148 7.46 30.03 -14.39
C ASP A 148 8.79 30.02 -15.16
N TRP A 149 9.21 28.86 -15.67
CA TRP A 149 10.43 28.73 -16.47
C TRP A 149 10.31 29.41 -17.84
N MET A 150 9.15 29.27 -18.49
CA MET A 150 8.88 29.90 -19.79
C MET A 150 8.70 31.42 -19.69
N ASP A 151 8.15 31.92 -18.58
CA ASP A 151 7.96 33.36 -18.35
C ASP A 151 9.32 34.07 -18.46
N GLY A 152 10.35 33.61 -17.75
CA GLY A 152 11.76 34.01 -17.93
C GLY A 152 12.10 35.51 -17.81
N THR A 153 11.09 36.38 -17.74
CA THR A 153 11.14 37.83 -17.94
C THR A 153 10.48 38.60 -16.79
N GLY A 154 9.75 37.91 -15.90
CA GLY A 154 9.07 38.51 -14.76
C GLY A 154 7.78 39.24 -15.13
N ALA A 155 7.32 39.09 -16.38
CA ALA A 155 6.03 39.57 -16.83
C ALA A 155 5.00 38.49 -16.51
N PHE A 156 4.21 38.69 -15.44
CA PHE A 156 3.09 37.83 -15.09
C PHE A 156 2.30 37.42 -16.34
N LEU A 157 2.48 36.20 -16.81
CA LEU A 157 1.52 35.57 -17.71
C LEU A 157 0.20 35.50 -16.93
N GLU A 158 -0.93 35.84 -17.55
CA GLU A 158 -2.24 35.61 -16.94
C GLU A 158 -2.26 34.16 -16.42
N GLY A 159 -2.36 34.05 -15.08
CA GLY A 159 -1.80 32.92 -14.34
C GLY A 159 -2.43 31.55 -14.62
N PRO A 160 -1.98 30.50 -13.90
CA PRO A 160 -2.56 29.17 -14.03
C PRO A 160 -4.09 29.20 -13.87
N PRO A 161 -4.80 28.21 -14.47
CA PRO A 161 -6.22 27.94 -14.22
C PRO A 161 -6.63 28.28 -12.78
N VAL A 162 -7.70 29.06 -12.59
CA VAL A 162 -8.14 29.54 -11.25
C VAL A 162 -8.21 28.37 -10.28
N LEU A 163 -8.74 27.26 -10.76
CA LEU A 163 -8.89 26.03 -10.00
C LEU A 163 -7.56 25.50 -9.45
N LEU A 164 -6.47 25.57 -10.21
CA LEU A 164 -5.15 25.10 -9.75
C LEU A 164 -4.65 25.96 -8.58
N THR A 165 -4.89 27.27 -8.61
CA THR A 165 -4.56 28.15 -7.49
C THR A 165 -5.42 27.85 -6.26
N TRP A 166 -6.72 27.59 -6.44
CA TRP A 166 -7.60 27.14 -5.36
C TRP A 166 -7.15 25.79 -4.79
N GLN A 167 -6.78 24.82 -5.64
CA GLN A 167 -6.26 23.52 -5.21
C GLN A 167 -4.91 23.64 -4.49
N ALA A 168 -4.02 24.53 -4.92
CA ALA A 168 -2.79 24.83 -4.19
C ALA A 168 -3.09 25.35 -2.78
N SER A 169 -4.09 26.22 -2.67
CA SER A 169 -4.51 26.84 -1.41
C SER A 169 -5.14 25.86 -0.41
N VAL A 170 -5.50 24.65 -0.85
CA VAL A 170 -5.95 23.55 0.02
C VAL A 170 -4.81 22.94 0.82
N ILE A 171 -3.56 23.04 0.34
CA ILE A 171 -2.43 22.35 0.98
C ILE A 171 -2.15 22.87 2.40
N PRO A 172 -2.05 24.20 2.65
CA PRO A 172 -1.83 24.69 4.02
C PRO A 172 -2.90 24.25 5.05
N PRO A 173 -4.23 24.40 4.81
CA PRO A 173 -5.22 23.90 5.76
C PRO A 173 -5.18 22.38 5.91
N LEU A 174 -4.87 21.63 4.83
CA LEU A 174 -4.68 20.18 4.92
C LEU A 174 -3.48 19.82 5.82
N LEU A 175 -2.36 20.56 5.71
CA LEU A 175 -1.20 20.38 6.59
C LEU A 175 -1.53 20.69 8.05
N VAL A 176 -2.35 21.70 8.31
CA VAL A 176 -2.84 21.98 9.69
C VAL A 176 -3.63 20.78 10.22
N VAL A 177 -4.53 20.21 9.43
CA VAL A 177 -5.28 18.98 9.82
C VAL A 177 -4.31 17.84 10.14
N VAL A 178 -3.33 17.59 9.28
CA VAL A 178 -2.31 16.54 9.49
C VAL A 178 -1.47 16.80 10.75
N LEU A 179 -1.04 18.05 11.00
CA LEU A 179 -0.28 18.43 12.18
C LEU A 179 -1.08 18.23 13.48
N LEU A 180 -2.37 18.60 13.47
CA LEU A 180 -3.26 18.38 14.60
C LEU A 180 -3.47 16.88 14.89
N MET A 181 -3.58 16.07 13.84
CA MET A 181 -3.64 14.61 13.96
C MET A 181 -2.35 14.03 14.54
N CYS A 182 -1.19 14.46 14.03
CA CYS A 182 0.12 14.06 14.55
C CYS A 182 0.28 14.45 16.02
N ALA A 183 -0.13 15.66 16.42
CA ALA A 183 -0.10 16.11 17.81
C ALA A 183 -1.06 15.30 18.71
N ALA A 184 -2.26 14.97 18.21
CA ALA A 184 -3.21 14.12 18.93
C ALA A 184 -2.66 12.70 19.13
N LEU A 185 -2.07 12.11 18.09
CA LEU A 185 -1.42 10.80 18.16
C LEU A 185 -0.20 10.83 19.08
N ALA A 186 0.67 11.83 18.99
CA ALA A 186 1.82 11.96 19.87
C ALA A 186 1.39 12.03 21.34
N ARG A 187 0.37 12.84 21.66
CA ARG A 187 -0.22 12.88 23.01
C ARG A 187 -0.79 11.54 23.43
N HIS A 188 -1.51 10.85 22.54
CA HIS A 188 -2.07 9.53 22.82
C HIS A 188 -0.99 8.48 23.09
N THR A 189 0.04 8.40 22.23
CA THR A 189 1.19 7.51 22.37
C THR A 189 1.95 7.78 23.66
N LEU A 190 2.16 9.05 24.03
CA LEU A 190 2.80 9.40 25.29
C LEU A 190 1.97 9.00 26.51
N ARG A 191 0.64 9.08 26.45
CA ARG A 191 -0.26 8.60 27.51
C ARG A 191 -0.21 7.07 27.63
N LEU A 192 -0.29 6.38 26.49
CA LEU A 192 -0.20 4.93 26.45
C LEU A 192 1.16 4.43 26.96
N ALA A 193 2.25 5.06 26.53
CA ALA A 193 3.60 4.74 27.00
C ALA A 193 3.82 5.00 28.51
N ARG A 194 2.98 5.82 29.14
CA ARG A 194 2.99 5.99 30.61
C ARG A 194 2.23 4.85 31.28
N ALA A 195 1.08 4.46 30.76
CA ALA A 195 0.28 3.35 31.27
C ALA A 195 0.97 1.98 31.10
N GLU A 196 1.77 1.80 30.04
CA GLU A 196 2.49 0.57 29.75
C GLU A 196 3.72 0.34 30.66
N ARG A 197 4.13 1.31 31.49
CA ARG A 197 5.34 1.18 32.31
C ARG A 197 5.23 0.05 33.32
N ASP A 198 4.10 0.00 34.04
CA ASP A 198 3.85 -1.02 35.05
C ASP A 198 3.78 -2.42 34.41
N ALA A 199 3.21 -2.51 33.21
CA ALA A 199 3.17 -3.76 32.43
C ALA A 199 4.56 -4.21 31.95
N VAL A 200 5.44 -3.27 31.57
CA VAL A 200 6.83 -3.58 31.20
C VAL A 200 7.61 -4.10 32.41
N GLU A 201 7.43 -3.49 33.58
CA GLU A 201 8.10 -3.95 34.81
C GLU A 201 7.58 -5.32 35.26
N ALA A 202 6.26 -5.56 35.13
CA ALA A 202 5.65 -6.86 35.43
C ALA A 202 6.11 -7.99 34.50
N ASP A 203 6.45 -7.70 33.23
CA ASP A 203 6.95 -8.70 32.28
C ASP A 203 8.38 -9.20 32.61
N HIS A 204 9.09 -8.48 33.49
CA HIS A 204 10.49 -8.72 33.88
C HIS A 204 10.67 -8.74 35.41
N PRO A 205 10.02 -9.68 36.13
CA PRO A 205 10.10 -9.74 37.58
C PRO A 205 11.52 -10.09 38.05
N GLY A 206 12.00 -9.37 39.06
CA GLY A 206 13.31 -9.64 39.68
C GLY A 206 14.52 -9.05 38.95
N GLU A 207 14.33 -8.39 37.80
CA GLU A 207 15.40 -7.65 37.13
C GLU A 207 15.43 -6.20 37.64
N THR A 208 16.62 -5.63 37.92
CA THR A 208 16.74 -4.25 38.39
C THR A 208 16.33 -3.26 37.29
N GLY A 209 15.22 -2.56 37.53
CA GLY A 209 14.64 -1.60 36.60
C GLY A 209 15.44 -0.29 36.44
N ASP A 210 15.95 0.02 35.24
CA ASP A 210 16.35 1.39 34.85
C ASP A 210 15.12 2.17 34.32
N PRO A 211 14.65 3.24 34.99
CA PRO A 211 13.51 4.02 34.52
C PRO A 211 13.64 4.53 33.07
N GLY A 212 14.86 4.82 32.63
CA GLY A 212 15.15 5.23 31.25
C GLY A 212 14.86 4.12 30.23
N ARG A 213 15.14 2.87 30.60
CA ARG A 213 14.88 1.69 29.78
C ARG A 213 13.41 1.29 29.80
N THR A 214 12.73 1.26 30.95
CA THR A 214 11.26 1.08 31.02
C THR A 214 10.56 2.06 30.09
N ARG A 215 10.94 3.35 30.16
CA ARG A 215 10.35 4.38 29.29
C ARG A 215 10.57 4.10 27.81
N ARG A 216 11.75 3.62 27.40
CA ARG A 216 12.04 3.29 25.99
C ARG A 216 11.21 2.11 25.51
N ILE A 217 11.14 1.03 26.28
CA ILE A 217 10.35 -0.17 25.92
C ILE A 217 8.86 0.18 25.83
N ALA A 218 8.33 0.89 26.84
CA ALA A 218 6.94 1.34 26.86
C ALA A 218 6.62 2.29 25.69
N LEU A 219 7.54 3.19 25.34
CA LEU A 219 7.39 4.04 24.16
C LEU A 219 7.40 3.23 22.87
N THR A 220 8.27 2.23 22.71
CA THR A 220 8.29 1.38 21.53
C THR A 220 7.00 0.56 21.40
N ARG A 221 6.50 -0.03 22.49
CA ARG A 221 5.19 -0.72 22.51
C ARG A 221 4.06 0.24 22.10
N ALA A 222 4.03 1.43 22.68
CA ALA A 222 3.01 2.43 22.35
C ALA A 222 3.11 2.91 20.89
N MET A 223 4.32 3.15 20.38
CA MET A 223 4.55 3.54 18.98
C MET A 223 4.14 2.42 18.02
N ALA A 224 4.37 1.15 18.38
CA ALA A 224 3.94 0.03 17.57
C ALA A 224 2.42 0.04 17.33
N THR A 225 1.61 0.51 18.28
CA THR A 225 0.14 0.63 18.13
C THR A 225 -0.32 1.70 17.12
N LEU A 226 0.57 2.60 16.67
CA LEU A 226 0.21 3.65 15.71
C LEU A 226 -0.27 3.07 14.37
N THR A 227 0.27 1.93 13.94
CA THR A 227 -0.17 1.23 12.73
C THR A 227 -1.65 0.85 12.80
N ASP A 228 -2.19 0.57 13.99
CA ASP A 228 -3.61 0.25 14.16
C ASP A 228 -4.50 1.46 13.86
N ARG A 229 -3.97 2.67 14.01
CA ARG A 229 -4.64 3.95 13.72
C ARG A 229 -4.45 4.41 12.29
N ALA A 230 -3.60 3.76 11.48
CA ALA A 230 -3.35 4.17 10.10
C ALA A 230 -4.65 4.34 9.27
N PRO A 231 -5.64 3.42 9.29
CA PRO A 231 -6.88 3.63 8.53
C PRO A 231 -7.66 4.88 8.94
N LEU A 232 -7.66 5.24 10.23
CA LEU A 232 -8.29 6.47 10.70
C LEU A 232 -7.57 7.70 10.14
N LEU A 233 -6.23 7.68 10.09
CA LEU A 233 -5.47 8.78 9.53
C LEU A 233 -5.78 8.97 8.05
N VAL A 234 -5.72 7.89 7.28
CA VAL A 234 -6.03 7.92 5.85
C VAL A 234 -7.47 8.39 5.62
N ALA A 235 -8.43 7.98 6.45
CA ALA A 235 -9.83 8.41 6.36
C ALA A 235 -10.00 9.92 6.62
N ILE A 236 -9.40 10.46 7.69
CA ILE A 236 -9.51 11.89 8.01
C ILE A 236 -8.84 12.73 6.94
N THR A 237 -7.62 12.37 6.53
CA THR A 237 -6.89 13.07 5.47
C THR A 237 -7.70 13.05 4.17
N SER A 238 -8.20 11.89 3.75
CA SER A 238 -9.02 11.76 2.53
C SER A 238 -10.31 12.58 2.59
N THR A 239 -11.01 12.55 3.73
CA THR A 239 -12.23 13.35 3.93
C THR A 239 -11.93 14.84 3.88
N ALA A 240 -10.87 15.30 4.56
CA ALA A 240 -10.44 16.69 4.53
C ALA A 240 -10.06 17.11 3.10
N THR A 241 -9.32 16.28 2.37
CA THR A 241 -8.95 16.53 0.97
C THR A 241 -10.17 16.62 0.06
N LEU A 242 -11.18 15.76 0.23
CA LEU A 242 -12.43 15.82 -0.54
C LEU A 242 -13.20 17.11 -0.26
N LEU A 243 -13.39 17.47 1.02
CA LEU A 243 -14.14 18.67 1.41
C LEU A 243 -13.44 19.96 0.99
N LEU A 244 -12.14 20.06 1.23
CA LEU A 244 -11.35 21.23 0.82
C LEU A 244 -11.25 21.31 -0.71
N GLY A 245 -11.11 20.18 -1.41
CA GLY A 245 -11.12 20.11 -2.86
C GLY A 245 -12.46 20.51 -3.48
N ALA A 246 -13.58 20.11 -2.86
CA ALA A 246 -14.91 20.57 -3.27
C ALA A 246 -15.08 22.08 -3.03
N GLY A 247 -14.61 22.60 -1.90
CA GLY A 247 -14.57 24.04 -1.63
C GLY A 247 -13.74 24.82 -2.65
N ALA A 248 -12.57 24.29 -3.02
CA ALA A 248 -11.72 24.84 -4.07
C ALA A 248 -12.41 24.88 -5.44
N LEU A 249 -13.12 23.80 -5.79
CA LEU A 249 -13.88 23.73 -7.04
C LEU A 249 -15.03 24.74 -7.07
N VAL A 250 -15.84 24.80 -5.99
CA VAL A 250 -16.94 25.77 -5.88
C VAL A 250 -16.42 27.20 -5.90
N GLY A 251 -15.38 27.50 -5.12
CA GLY A 251 -14.74 28.82 -5.10
C GLY A 251 -14.27 29.25 -6.49
N ALA A 252 -13.57 28.37 -7.19
CA ALA A 252 -13.10 28.66 -8.55
C ALA A 252 -14.25 28.92 -9.53
N LEU A 253 -15.28 28.07 -9.55
CA LEU A 253 -16.40 28.17 -10.50
C LEU A 253 -17.31 29.38 -10.24
N THR A 254 -17.53 29.72 -8.97
CA THR A 254 -18.44 30.81 -8.57
C THR A 254 -17.79 32.18 -8.69
N THR A 255 -16.51 32.31 -8.40
CA THR A 255 -15.83 33.61 -8.34
C THR A 255 -15.10 33.96 -9.63
N GLY A 256 -14.57 32.96 -10.35
CA GLY A 256 -13.66 33.18 -11.48
C GLY A 256 -12.33 33.84 -11.08
N GLN A 257 -12.08 33.99 -9.78
CA GLN A 257 -10.94 34.70 -9.21
C GLN A 257 -10.10 33.77 -8.34
N VAL A 258 -8.81 34.08 -8.18
CA VAL A 258 -7.94 33.37 -7.25
C VAL A 258 -8.36 33.65 -5.79
N PRO A 259 -8.06 32.76 -4.82
CA PRO A 259 -8.54 32.87 -3.44
C PRO A 259 -8.33 34.23 -2.77
N GLY A 260 -7.15 34.84 -2.93
CA GLY A 260 -6.86 36.15 -2.34
C GLY A 260 -7.74 37.27 -2.91
N GLU A 261 -8.01 37.22 -4.22
CA GLU A 261 -8.87 38.18 -4.93
C GLU A 261 -10.34 37.97 -4.59
N ALA A 262 -10.77 36.71 -4.53
CA ALA A 262 -12.13 36.31 -4.16
C ALA A 262 -12.49 36.72 -2.71
N ALA A 263 -11.50 36.78 -1.82
CA ALA A 263 -11.68 37.20 -0.43
C ALA A 263 -11.57 38.72 -0.22
N ARG A 264 -11.28 39.50 -1.28
CA ARG A 264 -11.19 40.97 -1.17
C ARG A 264 -12.53 41.56 -0.74
N GLY A 265 -12.50 42.42 0.27
CA GLY A 265 -13.71 43.05 0.83
C GLY A 265 -14.43 42.20 1.89
N THR A 266 -13.88 41.03 2.25
CA THR A 266 -14.30 40.28 3.44
C THR A 266 -13.52 40.74 4.69
N TYR A 267 -13.71 40.06 5.83
CA TYR A 267 -12.95 40.35 7.05
C TYR A 267 -11.44 40.19 6.82
N ALA A 268 -10.64 41.08 7.41
CA ALA A 268 -9.17 41.09 7.23
C ALA A 268 -8.49 39.74 7.52
N VAL A 269 -9.00 38.99 8.51
CA VAL A 269 -8.50 37.65 8.85
C VAL A 269 -8.76 36.65 7.72
N VAL A 270 -9.93 36.70 7.08
CA VAL A 270 -10.31 35.80 5.98
C VAL A 270 -9.48 36.11 4.73
N GLN A 271 -9.37 37.39 4.39
CA GLN A 271 -8.54 37.84 3.28
C GLN A 271 -7.07 37.47 3.49
N GLY A 272 -6.52 37.75 4.68
CA GLY A 272 -5.14 37.38 5.01
C GLY A 272 -4.89 35.88 4.98
N ALA A 273 -5.84 35.07 5.48
CA ALA A 273 -5.75 33.62 5.42
C ALA A 273 -5.81 33.08 3.98
N ALA A 274 -6.70 33.61 3.14
CA ALA A 274 -6.84 33.21 1.75
C ALA A 274 -5.57 33.54 0.93
N GLN A 275 -5.03 34.75 1.11
CA GLN A 275 -3.78 35.17 0.47
C GLN A 275 -2.59 34.32 0.94
N THR A 276 -2.45 34.11 2.25
CA THR A 276 -1.39 33.27 2.81
C THR A 276 -1.49 31.83 2.31
N ALA A 277 -2.70 31.26 2.27
CA ALA A 277 -2.92 29.91 1.79
C ALA A 277 -2.56 29.76 0.31
N GLN A 278 -2.90 30.74 -0.52
CA GLN A 278 -2.55 30.80 -1.92
C GLN A 278 -1.04 30.85 -2.15
N GLU A 279 -0.35 31.79 -1.51
CA GLU A 279 1.10 31.96 -1.66
C GLU A 279 1.86 30.73 -1.14
N LEU A 280 1.55 30.30 0.09
CA LEU A 280 2.20 29.15 0.70
C LEU A 280 1.89 27.85 -0.07
N GLY A 281 0.64 27.67 -0.51
CA GLY A 281 0.23 26.52 -1.30
C GLY A 281 1.03 26.39 -2.59
N SER A 282 1.20 27.49 -3.32
CA SER A 282 2.03 27.58 -4.52
C SER A 282 3.48 27.14 -4.27
N TRP A 283 4.11 27.68 -3.21
CA TRP A 283 5.46 27.28 -2.81
C TRP A 283 5.56 25.80 -2.43
N LEU A 284 4.58 25.28 -1.71
CA LEU A 284 4.52 23.89 -1.26
C LEU A 284 4.36 22.90 -2.42
N ILE A 285 3.60 23.25 -3.46
CA ILE A 285 3.53 22.45 -4.69
C ILE A 285 4.93 22.33 -5.30
N GLY A 286 5.62 23.45 -5.47
CA GLY A 286 6.97 23.48 -6.03
C GLY A 286 7.97 22.68 -5.19
N LEU A 287 7.93 22.84 -3.87
CA LEU A 287 8.75 22.06 -2.93
C LEU A 287 8.42 20.56 -3.01
N GLY A 288 7.14 20.20 -3.03
CA GLY A 288 6.67 18.82 -3.14
C GLY A 288 7.16 18.13 -4.40
N PHE A 289 7.16 18.84 -5.54
CA PHE A 289 7.72 18.34 -6.79
C PHE A 289 9.24 18.10 -6.69
N ILE A 290 9.99 19.05 -6.14
CA ILE A 290 11.45 18.89 -5.94
C ILE A 290 11.74 17.70 -5.03
N LEU A 291 10.98 17.56 -3.92
CA LEU A 291 11.10 16.41 -3.03
C LEU A 291 10.79 15.10 -3.76
N PHE A 292 9.73 15.07 -4.58
CA PHE A 292 9.39 13.88 -5.36
C PHE A 292 10.53 13.47 -6.31
N VAL A 293 11.08 14.40 -7.10
CA VAL A 293 12.18 14.13 -8.04
C VAL A 293 13.45 13.71 -7.30
N THR A 294 13.81 14.42 -6.23
CA THR A 294 15.02 14.13 -5.45
C THR A 294 14.93 12.77 -4.75
N TRP A 295 13.78 12.42 -4.17
CA TRP A 295 13.55 11.11 -3.58
C TRP A 295 13.48 10.00 -4.62
N GLY A 296 12.85 10.23 -5.78
CA GLY A 296 12.87 9.29 -6.90
C GLY A 296 14.29 8.99 -7.38
N ARG A 297 15.12 10.03 -7.51
CA ARG A 297 16.55 9.87 -7.86
C ARG A 297 17.33 9.16 -6.75
N ARG A 298 17.02 9.44 -5.48
CA ARG A 298 17.64 8.79 -4.34
C ARG A 298 17.28 7.30 -4.28
N ALA A 299 16.02 6.95 -4.52
CA ALA A 299 15.56 5.56 -4.59
C ALA A 299 16.31 4.76 -5.66
N TYR A 300 16.67 5.40 -6.77
CA TYR A 300 17.47 4.77 -7.82
C TYR A 300 18.92 4.51 -7.37
N LYS A 301 19.55 5.48 -6.69
CA LYS A 301 20.98 5.44 -6.35
C LYS A 301 21.33 4.79 -5.01
N ASP A 302 20.45 4.86 -4.02
CA ASP A 302 20.71 4.47 -2.62
C ASP A 302 19.90 3.21 -2.26
N ALA A 303 20.59 2.14 -1.88
CA ALA A 303 19.97 0.88 -1.51
C ALA A 303 19.10 0.99 -0.24
N SER A 304 19.46 1.87 0.70
CA SER A 304 18.69 2.08 1.93
C SER A 304 17.37 2.81 1.65
N ALA A 305 17.41 3.88 0.85
CA ALA A 305 16.22 4.60 0.40
C ALA A 305 15.30 3.71 -0.45
N ARG A 306 15.90 2.87 -1.33
CA ARG A 306 15.16 1.89 -2.12
C ARG A 306 14.44 0.86 -1.24
N ARG A 307 15.05 0.40 -0.15
CA ARG A 307 14.44 -0.54 0.79
C ARG A 307 13.21 0.07 1.48
N THR A 308 13.28 1.33 1.90
CA THR A 308 12.15 2.01 2.55
C THR A 308 10.97 2.20 1.61
N ILE A 309 11.23 2.66 0.38
CA ILE A 309 10.19 2.82 -0.65
C ILE A 309 9.66 1.45 -1.10
N GLY A 310 10.54 0.43 -1.12
CA GLY A 310 10.22 -0.94 -1.48
C GLY A 310 9.11 -1.55 -0.63
N ILE A 311 9.00 -1.21 0.66
CA ILE A 311 7.92 -1.73 1.52
C ILE A 311 6.53 -1.31 1.01
N LEU A 312 6.36 -0.03 0.63
CA LEU A 312 5.09 0.45 0.07
C LEU A 312 4.82 -0.21 -1.28
N TRP A 313 5.88 -0.37 -2.08
CA TRP A 313 5.80 -1.05 -3.38
C TRP A 313 5.45 -2.53 -3.23
N ASP A 314 5.96 -3.23 -2.21
CA ASP A 314 5.70 -4.65 -1.96
C ASP A 314 4.22 -4.90 -1.62
N VAL A 315 3.57 -3.96 -0.93
CA VAL A 315 2.12 -4.02 -0.68
C VAL A 315 1.34 -3.73 -1.96
N GLY A 316 1.72 -2.69 -2.71
CA GLY A 316 1.05 -2.30 -3.94
C GLY A 316 1.20 -3.31 -5.08
N THR A 317 2.35 -3.99 -5.16
CA THR A 317 2.71 -4.96 -6.21
C THR A 317 2.61 -6.40 -5.77
N PHE A 318 1.97 -6.65 -4.62
CA PHE A 318 1.51 -7.98 -4.25
C PHE A 318 0.31 -8.41 -5.10
N TRP A 319 -0.59 -7.49 -5.44
CA TRP A 319 -1.85 -7.83 -6.10
C TRP A 319 -1.67 -8.06 -7.61
N PRO A 320 -2.30 -9.12 -8.17
CA PRO A 320 -2.18 -9.42 -9.59
C PRO A 320 -2.76 -8.32 -10.47
N ARG A 321 -2.22 -8.20 -11.69
CA ARG A 321 -2.69 -7.21 -12.68
C ARG A 321 -4.12 -7.44 -13.15
N ALA A 322 -4.74 -8.54 -12.72
CA ALA A 322 -6.15 -8.83 -12.92
C ALA A 322 -7.07 -7.70 -12.46
N ALA A 323 -6.69 -6.94 -11.42
CA ALA A 323 -7.49 -5.84 -10.90
C ALA A 323 -7.48 -4.57 -11.79
N HIS A 324 -6.39 -4.30 -12.53
CA HIS A 324 -6.31 -3.15 -13.43
C HIS A 324 -5.16 -3.28 -14.46
N PRO A 325 -5.39 -2.99 -15.77
CA PRO A 325 -4.40 -3.16 -16.84
C PRO A 325 -3.09 -2.39 -16.64
N PHE A 326 -3.16 -1.21 -16.02
CA PHE A 326 -2.01 -0.33 -15.77
C PHE A 326 -1.38 -0.54 -14.39
N ALA A 327 -1.84 -1.54 -13.62
CA ALA A 327 -1.13 -1.92 -12.41
C ALA A 327 0.29 -2.38 -12.79
N PRO A 328 1.32 -1.98 -12.03
CA PRO A 328 2.69 -2.45 -12.25
C PRO A 328 2.75 -3.99 -12.18
N PRO A 329 3.77 -4.61 -12.81
CA PRO A 329 4.01 -6.04 -12.67
C PRO A 329 4.06 -6.44 -11.20
N CYS A 330 3.29 -7.46 -10.84
CA CYS A 330 3.24 -7.94 -9.46
C CYS A 330 4.26 -9.07 -9.28
N TYR A 331 5.00 -9.08 -8.17
CA TYR A 331 5.96 -10.16 -7.93
C TYR A 331 5.26 -11.44 -7.47
N ALA A 332 4.04 -11.35 -6.93
CA ALA A 332 3.26 -12.49 -6.48
C ALA A 332 2.83 -13.41 -7.64
N GLU A 333 2.63 -12.87 -8.85
CA GLU A 333 2.38 -13.63 -10.10
C GLU A 333 3.50 -14.64 -10.40
N ARG A 334 4.69 -14.44 -9.83
CA ARG A 334 5.79 -15.40 -9.87
C ARG A 334 5.97 -16.14 -8.54
N ALA A 335 6.08 -15.39 -7.44
CA ALA A 335 6.48 -15.95 -6.15
C ALA A 335 5.45 -16.96 -5.59
N VAL A 336 4.15 -16.69 -5.77
CA VAL A 336 3.10 -17.57 -5.22
C VAL A 336 2.99 -18.89 -6.02
N PRO A 337 2.92 -18.88 -7.37
CA PRO A 337 2.95 -20.12 -8.14
C PRO A 337 4.23 -20.94 -7.95
N ASP A 338 5.41 -20.31 -7.91
CA ASP A 338 6.68 -21.02 -7.73
C ASP A 338 6.73 -21.72 -6.36
N LEU A 339 6.27 -21.04 -5.29
CA LEU A 339 6.20 -21.62 -3.94
C LEU A 339 5.18 -22.77 -3.89
N THR A 340 4.00 -22.57 -4.48
CA THR A 340 2.94 -23.58 -4.56
C THR A 340 3.43 -24.82 -5.30
N TRP A 341 4.07 -24.64 -6.46
CA TRP A 341 4.62 -25.73 -7.26
C TRP A 341 5.68 -26.51 -6.50
N ARG A 342 6.57 -25.82 -5.77
CA ARG A 342 7.60 -26.45 -4.94
C ARG A 342 6.98 -27.29 -3.83
N MET A 343 5.98 -26.74 -3.12
CA MET A 343 5.28 -27.43 -2.04
C MET A 343 4.52 -28.67 -2.55
N ALA A 344 3.74 -28.51 -3.62
CA ALA A 344 2.97 -29.59 -4.23
C ALA A 344 3.87 -30.69 -4.82
N THR A 345 4.93 -30.32 -5.53
CA THR A 345 5.85 -31.28 -6.12
C THR A 345 6.59 -32.07 -5.05
N TRP A 346 7.09 -31.38 -4.02
CA TRP A 346 7.82 -32.05 -2.95
C TRP A 346 6.90 -33.02 -2.18
N THR A 347 5.70 -32.59 -1.77
CA THR A 347 4.74 -33.47 -1.07
C THR A 347 4.31 -34.67 -1.90
N ARG A 348 4.14 -34.49 -3.22
CA ARG A 348 3.81 -35.59 -4.13
C ARG A 348 4.95 -36.59 -4.29
N VAL A 349 6.18 -36.11 -4.45
CA VAL A 349 7.36 -36.98 -4.68
C VAL A 349 7.76 -37.73 -3.42
N THR A 350 7.76 -37.07 -2.26
CA THR A 350 8.24 -37.68 -1.01
C THR A 350 7.13 -38.33 -0.19
N GLY A 351 5.86 -38.00 -0.45
CA GLY A 351 4.76 -38.32 0.44
C GLY A 351 4.83 -37.58 1.79
N GLY A 352 5.82 -36.72 1.99
CA GLY A 352 6.13 -36.09 3.27
C GLY A 352 5.20 -34.93 3.64
N ARG A 353 5.46 -34.37 4.82
CA ARG A 353 4.83 -33.16 5.35
C ARG A 353 5.83 -32.02 5.48
N LEU A 354 5.36 -30.78 5.42
CA LEU A 354 6.19 -29.56 5.31
C LEU A 354 5.89 -28.59 6.44
N VAL A 355 6.91 -27.87 6.93
CA VAL A 355 6.71 -26.62 7.68
C VAL A 355 7.11 -25.45 6.78
N ILE A 356 6.19 -24.51 6.55
CA ILE A 356 6.46 -23.27 5.83
C ILE A 356 6.60 -22.13 6.84
N SER A 357 7.77 -21.50 6.82
CA SER A 357 8.16 -20.40 7.70
C SER A 357 8.05 -19.08 6.94
N GLY A 358 7.21 -18.15 7.41
CA GLY A 358 6.97 -16.86 6.76
C GLY A 358 7.15 -15.67 7.70
N HIS A 359 8.20 -14.88 7.47
CA HIS A 359 8.41 -13.58 8.14
C HIS A 359 7.74 -12.46 7.37
N SER A 360 7.05 -11.54 8.04
CA SER A 360 6.58 -10.30 7.41
C SER A 360 5.81 -10.56 6.11
N GLN A 361 6.20 -9.97 4.99
CA GLN A 361 5.60 -10.22 3.66
C GLN A 361 5.66 -11.70 3.23
N GLY A 362 6.66 -12.46 3.69
CA GLY A 362 6.74 -13.91 3.48
C GLY A 362 5.58 -14.69 4.11
N SER A 363 4.97 -14.17 5.19
CA SER A 363 3.75 -14.78 5.75
C SER A 363 2.54 -14.63 4.81
N VAL A 364 2.46 -13.52 4.08
CA VAL A 364 1.41 -13.26 3.08
C VAL A 364 1.57 -14.21 1.89
N LEU A 365 2.81 -14.40 1.43
CA LEU A 365 3.14 -15.37 0.38
C LEU A 365 2.86 -16.80 0.82
N ALA A 366 3.20 -17.17 2.06
CA ALA A 366 2.96 -18.50 2.60
C ALA A 366 1.45 -18.82 2.68
N ALA A 367 0.63 -17.87 3.15
CA ALA A 367 -0.82 -18.02 3.17
C ALA A 367 -1.39 -18.15 1.74
N ALA A 368 -1.00 -17.22 0.85
CA ALA A 368 -1.45 -17.23 -0.54
C ALA A 368 -1.09 -18.51 -1.29
N ALA A 369 0.12 -19.04 -1.11
CA ALA A 369 0.55 -20.30 -1.73
C ALA A 369 -0.18 -21.51 -1.13
N SER A 370 -0.46 -21.49 0.18
CA SER A 370 -1.17 -22.59 0.85
C SER A 370 -2.61 -22.73 0.35
N TRP A 371 -3.31 -21.61 0.12
CA TRP A 371 -4.65 -21.62 -0.50
C TRP A 371 -4.65 -22.12 -1.95
N GLN A 372 -3.52 -22.10 -2.66
CA GLN A 372 -3.44 -22.63 -4.03
C GLN A 372 -3.10 -24.14 -4.08
N LEU A 373 -2.78 -24.77 -2.95
CA LEU A 373 -2.60 -26.22 -2.90
C LEU A 373 -3.92 -26.98 -2.99
N GLU A 374 -3.88 -28.16 -3.60
CA GLU A 374 -4.95 -29.16 -3.48
C GLU A 374 -5.23 -29.50 -2.00
N PRO A 375 -6.49 -29.78 -1.59
CA PRO A 375 -6.83 -30.05 -0.18
C PRO A 375 -5.98 -31.17 0.46
N SER A 376 -5.63 -32.19 -0.31
CA SER A 376 -4.81 -33.32 0.16
C SER A 376 -3.36 -32.95 0.45
N ALA A 377 -2.81 -31.98 -0.28
CA ALA A 377 -1.47 -31.43 -0.06
C ALA A 377 -1.49 -30.35 1.03
N ARG A 378 -2.54 -29.52 1.08
CA ARG A 378 -2.72 -28.45 2.07
C ARG A 378 -2.74 -29.00 3.50
N ARG A 379 -3.42 -30.13 3.73
CA ARG A 379 -3.43 -30.85 5.03
C ARG A 379 -2.08 -31.47 5.44
N ARG A 380 -1.04 -31.38 4.59
CA ARG A 380 0.33 -31.84 4.90
C ARG A 380 1.27 -30.68 5.21
N VAL A 381 0.76 -29.45 5.24
CA VAL A 381 1.53 -28.24 5.49
C VAL A 381 1.21 -27.73 6.88
N ALA A 382 2.27 -27.44 7.65
CA ALA A 382 2.20 -26.61 8.84
C ALA A 382 2.71 -25.20 8.52
N LEU A 383 2.09 -24.18 9.11
CA LEU A 383 2.48 -22.79 8.96
C LEU A 383 3.14 -22.26 10.23
N LEU A 384 4.29 -21.60 10.07
CA LEU A 384 4.94 -20.81 11.10
C LEU A 384 5.07 -19.36 10.59
N THR A 385 4.16 -18.49 11.01
CA THR A 385 4.17 -17.07 10.64
C THR A 385 4.74 -16.23 11.77
N TYR A 386 5.42 -15.14 11.45
CA TYR A 386 5.97 -14.26 12.48
C TYR A 386 6.25 -12.86 11.96
N GLY A 387 6.10 -11.87 12.84
CA GLY A 387 6.05 -10.47 12.41
C GLY A 387 5.01 -10.23 11.31
N SER A 388 3.90 -10.98 11.34
CA SER A 388 3.02 -11.10 10.17
C SER A 388 2.03 -9.92 10.04
N PRO A 389 1.95 -9.25 8.87
CA PRO A 389 0.98 -8.20 8.59
C PRO A 389 -0.38 -8.74 8.12
N LEU A 390 -0.61 -10.06 8.15
CA LEU A 390 -1.81 -10.71 7.60
C LEU A 390 -3.09 -10.12 8.18
N GLU A 391 -3.30 -10.16 9.50
CA GLU A 391 -4.47 -9.55 10.13
C GLU A 391 -4.36 -8.02 10.15
N ARG A 392 -3.22 -7.50 10.61
CA ARG A 392 -3.06 -6.10 11.00
C ARG A 392 -3.10 -5.12 9.84
N LEU A 393 -2.71 -5.56 8.64
CA LEU A 393 -2.71 -4.77 7.42
C LEU A 393 -3.61 -5.41 6.36
N TYR A 394 -3.27 -6.62 5.88
CA TYR A 394 -3.95 -7.21 4.73
C TYR A 394 -5.42 -7.52 5.01
N GLY A 395 -5.74 -8.08 6.17
CA GLY A 395 -7.10 -8.43 6.56
C GLY A 395 -8.00 -7.21 6.76
N ARG A 396 -7.42 -6.06 7.11
CA ARG A 396 -8.17 -4.81 7.21
C ARG A 396 -8.43 -4.20 5.83
N TRP A 397 -7.41 -4.10 4.97
CA TRP A 397 -7.53 -3.42 3.68
C TRP A 397 -8.12 -4.31 2.57
N PHE A 398 -8.00 -5.63 2.71
CA PHE A 398 -8.44 -6.64 1.76
C PHE A 398 -9.16 -7.81 2.47
N PRO A 399 -10.25 -7.54 3.21
CA PRO A 399 -10.93 -8.52 4.06
C PRO A 399 -11.48 -9.71 3.28
N ALA A 400 -11.83 -9.54 2.00
CA ALA A 400 -12.30 -10.64 1.15
C ALA A 400 -11.23 -11.74 0.94
N HIS A 401 -9.95 -11.42 1.07
CA HIS A 401 -8.84 -12.35 0.83
C HIS A 401 -8.09 -12.73 2.11
N PHE A 402 -7.97 -11.79 3.07
CA PHE A 402 -7.18 -11.98 4.29
C PHE A 402 -7.98 -11.64 5.56
N GLY A 403 -9.31 -11.51 5.45
CA GLY A 403 -10.17 -11.24 6.60
C GLY A 403 -10.31 -12.44 7.54
N PRO A 404 -11.02 -12.26 8.67
CA PRO A 404 -11.15 -13.29 9.70
C PRO A 404 -11.62 -14.64 9.16
N ASP A 405 -12.63 -14.65 8.27
CA ASP A 405 -13.20 -15.88 7.69
C ASP A 405 -12.18 -16.62 6.81
N ALA A 406 -11.44 -15.88 5.97
CA ALA A 406 -10.42 -16.46 5.11
C ALA A 406 -9.25 -17.06 5.92
N LEU A 407 -8.82 -16.35 6.97
CA LEU A 407 -7.76 -16.85 7.86
C LEU A 407 -8.24 -18.02 8.73
N ALA A 408 -9.49 -18.03 9.17
CA ALA A 408 -10.08 -19.17 9.87
C ALA A 408 -10.16 -20.40 8.96
N SER A 409 -10.63 -20.22 7.72
CA SER A 409 -10.62 -21.27 6.70
C SER A 409 -9.21 -21.82 6.46
N LEU A 410 -8.19 -20.95 6.37
CA LEU A 410 -6.80 -21.40 6.25
C LEU A 410 -6.39 -22.27 7.44
N HIS A 411 -6.71 -21.84 8.66
CA HIS A 411 -6.38 -22.58 9.88
C HIS A 411 -6.97 -24.00 9.90
N GLU A 412 -8.21 -24.15 9.45
CA GLU A 412 -8.92 -25.44 9.41
C GLU A 412 -8.40 -26.40 8.34
N GLU A 413 -7.82 -25.86 7.27
CA GLU A 413 -7.41 -26.63 6.10
C GLU A 413 -5.93 -27.04 6.09
N VAL A 414 -5.07 -26.31 6.81
CA VAL A 414 -3.67 -26.71 7.05
C VAL A 414 -3.57 -27.67 8.23
N ASP A 415 -2.47 -28.42 8.35
CA ASP A 415 -2.29 -29.38 9.47
C ASP A 415 -2.24 -28.67 10.83
N CYS A 416 -1.46 -27.59 10.89
CA CYS A 416 -1.35 -26.72 12.05
C CYS A 416 -0.77 -25.36 11.66
N TRP A 417 -1.09 -24.35 12.47
CA TRP A 417 -0.57 -23.01 12.30
C TRP A 417 -0.16 -22.44 13.66
N ARG A 418 1.03 -21.83 13.70
CA ARG A 418 1.51 -20.99 14.79
C ARG A 418 1.98 -19.64 14.28
N ASN A 419 1.59 -18.58 14.97
CA ASN A 419 1.98 -17.20 14.73
C ASN A 419 2.76 -16.63 15.92
N LEU A 420 3.91 -16.02 15.65
CA LEU A 420 4.75 -15.37 16.66
C LEU A 420 4.77 -13.86 16.45
N TYR A 421 4.54 -13.09 17.51
CA TYR A 421 4.52 -11.64 17.44
C TYR A 421 5.08 -11.00 18.71
N ARG A 422 5.55 -9.76 18.58
CA ARG A 422 5.98 -8.91 19.70
C ARG A 422 5.07 -7.70 19.82
N ARG A 423 4.87 -7.21 21.05
CA ARG A 423 4.12 -5.96 21.30
C ARG A 423 4.84 -4.72 20.78
N THR A 424 6.14 -4.81 20.55
CA THR A 424 7.01 -3.77 20.01
C THR A 424 7.08 -3.75 18.48
N ASP A 425 6.50 -4.75 17.81
CA ASP A 425 6.51 -4.85 16.35
C ASP A 425 5.43 -3.92 15.75
N PRO A 426 5.80 -2.90 14.94
CA PRO A 426 4.84 -1.99 14.33
C PRO A 426 4.11 -2.59 13.12
N ILE A 427 4.58 -3.72 12.58
CA ILE A 427 4.04 -4.33 11.36
C ILE A 427 3.28 -5.61 11.72
N GLY A 428 3.95 -6.49 12.46
CA GLY A 428 3.41 -7.78 12.89
C GLY A 428 2.36 -7.66 13.99
N GLY A 429 1.49 -8.66 14.07
CA GLY A 429 0.50 -8.76 15.14
C GLY A 429 -0.12 -10.15 15.26
N PRO A 430 -1.01 -10.34 16.24
CA PRO A 430 -1.82 -11.55 16.35
C PRO A 430 -2.80 -11.68 15.16
N MET A 431 -3.15 -12.91 14.81
CA MET A 431 -4.17 -13.23 13.79
C MET A 431 -5.60 -12.98 14.29
N ARG A 432 -5.80 -13.00 15.62
CA ARG A 432 -7.08 -12.68 16.26
C ARG A 432 -8.27 -13.50 15.72
N LEU A 433 -8.04 -14.78 15.42
CA LEU A 433 -9.11 -15.68 14.99
C LEU A 433 -10.16 -15.84 16.10
N PRO A 434 -11.44 -16.01 15.75
CA PRO A 434 -12.51 -16.15 16.73
C PRO A 434 -12.45 -17.50 17.47
N GLY A 435 -12.98 -17.54 18.70
CA GLY A 435 -13.08 -18.78 19.49
C GLY A 435 -11.73 -19.41 19.82
N ASP A 436 -11.72 -20.74 19.90
CA ASP A 436 -10.52 -21.52 20.28
C ASP A 436 -9.42 -21.51 19.20
N ALA A 437 -9.75 -21.14 17.95
CA ALA A 437 -8.79 -20.98 16.87
C ALA A 437 -7.76 -19.87 17.15
N GLY A 438 -8.15 -18.83 17.89
CA GLY A 438 -7.28 -17.72 18.26
C GLY A 438 -6.07 -18.18 19.09
N PRO A 439 -6.29 -18.73 20.30
CA PRO A 439 -5.21 -19.27 21.14
C PRO A 439 -4.45 -20.44 20.49
N ALA A 440 -5.10 -21.18 19.59
CA ALA A 440 -4.43 -22.20 18.80
C ALA A 440 -3.43 -21.54 17.83
N VAL A 441 -3.78 -20.51 17.06
CA VAL A 441 -2.84 -19.91 16.10
C VAL A 441 -1.83 -18.98 16.76
N ASP A 442 -2.28 -18.07 17.62
CA ASP A 442 -1.42 -17.05 18.21
C ASP A 442 -0.71 -17.57 19.47
N ARG A 443 0.62 -17.62 19.44
CA ARG A 443 1.41 -17.77 20.67
C ARG A 443 1.22 -16.53 21.55
N ALA A 444 1.34 -16.68 22.87
CA ALA A 444 1.52 -15.54 23.76
C ALA A 444 2.64 -14.61 23.23
N PRO A 445 2.50 -13.27 23.38
CA PRO A 445 3.47 -12.32 22.85
C PRO A 445 4.89 -12.66 23.29
N LEU A 446 5.83 -12.66 22.34
CA LEU A 446 7.24 -12.83 22.66
C LEU A 446 7.72 -11.64 23.50
N LYS A 447 8.59 -11.92 24.48
CA LYS A 447 9.25 -10.88 25.26
C LYS A 447 10.18 -10.08 24.35
N ASP A 448 10.07 -8.76 24.42
CA ASP A 448 10.98 -7.87 23.72
C ASP A 448 11.19 -6.59 24.55
N PRO A 449 12.41 -6.36 25.08
CA PRO A 449 13.62 -7.17 24.91
C PRO A 449 13.54 -8.55 25.57
N LEU A 450 14.38 -9.51 25.15
CA LEU A 450 14.40 -10.87 25.71
C LEU A 450 14.73 -10.85 27.22
N THR A 451 15.72 -10.04 27.59
CA THR A 451 16.05 -9.71 28.98
C THR A 451 15.97 -8.21 29.20
N TYR A 452 15.49 -7.82 30.38
CA TYR A 452 15.41 -6.42 30.73
C TYR A 452 16.81 -5.84 30.97
N GLY A 453 17.58 -6.43 31.87
CA GLY A 453 18.90 -5.97 32.27
C GLY A 453 20.02 -6.85 31.74
N ARG A 454 21.12 -6.87 32.49
CA ARG A 454 22.20 -7.84 32.31
C ARG A 454 21.88 -9.08 33.12
N THR A 455 22.11 -10.24 32.54
CA THR A 455 22.07 -11.54 33.21
C THR A 455 23.37 -12.29 32.91
N GLU A 456 23.64 -13.40 33.59
CA GLU A 456 24.83 -14.22 33.31
C GLU A 456 24.84 -14.72 31.86
N LEU A 457 23.67 -15.09 31.32
CA LEU A 457 23.50 -15.53 29.93
C LEU A 457 23.47 -14.36 28.93
N HIS A 458 23.12 -13.15 29.39
CA HIS A 458 23.04 -11.94 28.58
C HIS A 458 23.80 -10.79 29.25
N PRO A 459 25.14 -10.76 29.16
CA PRO A 459 25.98 -9.78 29.87
C PRO A 459 25.82 -8.35 29.32
N LEU A 460 25.26 -8.20 28.12
CA LEU A 460 24.85 -6.93 27.54
C LEU A 460 23.33 -6.81 27.58
N PRO A 461 22.77 -5.62 27.88
CA PRO A 461 21.32 -5.44 27.85
C PRO A 461 20.77 -5.77 26.45
N ALA A 462 19.80 -6.68 26.39
CA ALA A 462 19.25 -7.13 25.11
C ALA A 462 18.65 -5.95 24.30
N PRO A 463 18.83 -5.90 22.98
CA PRO A 463 18.22 -4.85 22.16
C PRO A 463 16.69 -5.00 22.13
N ILE A 464 15.99 -3.89 21.88
CA ILE A 464 14.56 -3.94 21.51
C ILE A 464 14.52 -4.27 20.01
N LEU A 465 14.05 -5.46 19.68
CA LEU A 465 14.18 -6.01 18.33
C LEU A 465 13.00 -5.62 17.41
N GLY A 466 11.81 -5.40 17.97
CA GLY A 466 10.61 -5.06 17.21
C GLY A 466 10.32 -6.08 16.11
N HIS A 467 10.40 -5.64 14.85
CA HIS A 467 10.10 -6.45 13.67
C HIS A 467 11.23 -7.41 13.21
N SER A 468 12.42 -7.27 13.77
CA SER A 468 13.63 -7.99 13.31
C SER A 468 13.93 -9.24 14.15
N ASP A 469 14.76 -10.16 13.66
CA ASP A 469 15.37 -11.23 14.46
C ASP A 469 14.39 -12.10 15.29
N TYR A 470 13.26 -12.47 14.69
CA TYR A 470 12.35 -13.45 15.30
C TYR A 470 12.97 -14.84 15.37
N GLN A 471 13.76 -15.23 14.37
CA GLN A 471 14.39 -16.55 14.31
C GLN A 471 15.47 -16.77 15.39
N ALA A 472 16.01 -15.68 15.94
CA ALA A 472 16.97 -15.73 17.04
C ALA A 472 16.29 -15.93 18.41
N ASP A 473 14.97 -15.77 18.49
CA ASP A 473 14.21 -15.98 19.72
C ASP A 473 14.11 -17.49 20.03
N PRO A 474 14.42 -17.94 21.25
CA PRO A 474 14.29 -19.36 21.63
C PRO A 474 12.89 -19.93 21.36
N ALA A 475 11.85 -19.09 21.48
CA ALA A 475 10.46 -19.42 21.16
C ALA A 475 10.29 -19.92 19.72
N PHE A 476 11.05 -19.38 18.78
CA PHE A 476 10.98 -19.76 17.38
C PHE A 476 11.42 -21.20 17.17
N ALA A 477 12.56 -21.58 17.76
CA ALA A 477 13.08 -22.94 17.67
C ALA A 477 12.14 -23.95 18.35
N GLU A 478 11.58 -23.59 19.50
CA GLU A 478 10.59 -24.38 20.25
C GLU A 478 9.33 -24.66 19.40
N GLU A 479 8.69 -23.62 18.86
CA GLU A 479 7.47 -23.79 18.07
C GLU A 479 7.75 -24.53 16.75
N ARG A 480 8.89 -24.24 16.10
CA ARG A 480 9.31 -24.99 14.91
C ARG A 480 9.47 -26.48 15.23
N ALA A 481 10.10 -26.82 16.35
CA ALA A 481 10.27 -28.21 16.77
C ALA A 481 8.92 -28.88 17.08
N ARG A 482 7.99 -28.18 17.74
CA ARG A 482 6.62 -28.68 17.99
C ARG A 482 5.86 -28.96 16.70
N LEU A 483 5.91 -28.05 15.72
CA LEU A 483 5.29 -28.24 14.42
C LEU A 483 5.89 -29.45 13.70
N LEU A 484 7.23 -29.56 13.67
CA LEU A 484 7.91 -30.71 13.07
C LEU A 484 7.56 -32.03 13.75
N ALA A 485 7.45 -32.05 15.09
CA ALA A 485 7.05 -33.23 15.85
C ALA A 485 5.62 -33.66 15.52
N ARG A 486 4.68 -32.70 15.43
CA ARG A 486 3.28 -32.95 15.06
C ARG A 486 3.12 -33.50 13.64
N LEU A 487 3.99 -33.09 12.72
CA LEU A 487 3.98 -33.56 11.34
C LEU A 487 4.59 -34.95 11.14
N ARG A 488 5.24 -35.55 12.16
CA ARG A 488 5.75 -36.92 12.03
C ARG A 488 4.56 -37.88 11.92
N PRO A 489 4.56 -38.80 10.95
CA PRO A 489 3.56 -39.87 10.94
C PRO A 489 3.65 -40.63 12.27
N GLU A 490 2.52 -40.92 12.92
CA GLU A 490 2.48 -42.01 13.88
C GLU A 490 2.94 -43.26 13.12
N VAL A 491 4.15 -43.72 13.41
CA VAL A 491 4.61 -45.02 12.92
C VAL A 491 3.69 -46.04 13.60
N PRO A 492 2.89 -46.82 12.86
CA PRO A 492 2.17 -47.93 13.47
C PRO A 492 3.24 -48.84 14.08
N ALA A 493 3.12 -49.13 15.37
CA ALA A 493 4.01 -50.08 16.04
C ALA A 493 4.15 -51.34 15.14
N PRO A 494 5.37 -51.86 14.91
CA PRO A 494 5.54 -53.02 14.05
C PRO A 494 4.63 -54.14 14.56
N ARG A 495 3.70 -54.62 13.72
CA ARG A 495 3.06 -55.90 14.00
C ARG A 495 4.20 -56.92 14.05
N HIS A 496 4.41 -57.53 15.21
CA HIS A 496 5.27 -58.69 15.36
C HIS A 496 4.76 -59.81 14.46
N THR A 497 5.22 -59.85 13.21
CA THR A 497 5.19 -61.05 12.40
C THR A 497 6.46 -61.82 12.70
N GLY A 498 6.37 -62.78 13.63
CA GLY A 498 7.37 -63.83 13.74
C GLY A 498 7.44 -64.58 12.41
N GLY A 499 8.61 -64.58 11.77
CA GLY A 499 8.80 -65.23 10.48
C GLY A 499 10.19 -64.97 9.91
N ALA A 500 11.12 -65.85 10.28
CA ALA A 500 12.39 -66.22 9.64
C ALA A 500 13.13 -65.16 8.79
N ALA A 501 14.32 -64.81 9.28
CA ALA A 501 15.36 -64.10 8.54
C ALA A 501 15.78 -64.87 7.27
N ALA A 502 15.80 -64.18 6.13
CA ALA A 502 16.55 -64.60 4.96
C ALA A 502 17.81 -63.73 4.86
N SER A 503 18.96 -64.39 4.84
CA SER A 503 20.31 -63.84 4.74
C SER A 503 20.54 -63.09 3.42
N VAL A 504 21.08 -61.89 3.50
CA VAL A 504 21.63 -61.14 2.35
C VAL A 504 23.09 -61.57 2.14
N PRO A 505 23.56 -61.87 0.90
CA PRO A 505 24.97 -62.14 0.65
C PRO A 505 25.77 -60.83 0.64
N ALA A 506 26.97 -60.89 1.21
CA ALA A 506 27.95 -59.81 1.19
C ALA A 506 28.42 -59.56 -0.25
N ALA A 507 28.53 -58.28 -0.63
CA ALA A 507 29.19 -57.85 -1.85
C ALA A 507 30.59 -57.36 -1.50
N ASP A 508 31.57 -57.96 -2.18
CA ASP A 508 33.00 -57.76 -2.06
C ASP A 508 33.48 -56.34 -2.37
N ASP A 509 34.66 -56.09 -1.81
CA ASP A 509 35.63 -55.04 -2.05
C ASP A 509 35.74 -54.54 -3.51
N ALA A 510 35.75 -53.21 -3.65
CA ALA A 510 36.52 -52.55 -4.70
C ALA A 510 37.05 -51.21 -4.17
N THR A 511 38.34 -51.24 -3.86
CA THR A 511 39.24 -50.12 -3.63
C THR A 511 39.42 -49.25 -4.88
N GLY A 512 39.58 -47.94 -4.70
CA GLY A 512 39.95 -47.02 -5.79
C GLY A 512 40.04 -45.56 -5.35
N ASN A 513 41.20 -45.16 -4.83
CA ASN A 513 41.60 -43.78 -4.50
C ASN A 513 41.88 -42.95 -5.76
N CYS A 514 41.46 -41.68 -5.76
CA CYS A 514 42.29 -40.45 -5.76
C CYS A 514 41.44 -39.22 -6.13
#